data_AF-A0A3A8NA47-F1
#
_entry.id   AF-A0A3A8NA47-F1
#
_cell.length_a   1.000
_cell.length_b   1.000
_cell.length_c   1.000
_cell.angle_alpha   90.00
_cell.angle_beta   90.00
_cell.angle_gamma   90.00
#
_symmetry.space_group_name_H-M   'P 1'
#
loop_
_entity.id
_entity.type
_entity.pdbx_description
1 polymer ?
#
loop_
_entity_poly.entity_id
_entity_poly.type
_entity_poly.pdbx_seq_one_letter_code
_entity_poly.pdbx_strand_id
1 'polypeptide(L)' 'MGNTVHRQDSPTRVYRGNTGAMAQDSEGFARAREQMGQHTIPELIDLLESEDVRTRFLAEMCLRDATST' A
#
# COMPACT_ATOMS: atom_id res chain seq x y z
N MET A 1 44.39 -26.09 -20.52
CA MET A 1 42.96 -25.68 -20.43
C MET A 1 42.57 -25.67 -18.97
N GLY A 2 42.09 -24.55 -18.45
CA GLY A 2 41.66 -24.44 -17.06
C GLY A 2 41.57 -22.98 -16.61
N ASN A 3 40.62 -22.22 -17.16
CA ASN A 3 40.30 -20.88 -16.68
C ASN A 3 39.42 -21.01 -15.43
N THR A 4 40.00 -20.84 -14.25
CA THR A 4 39.22 -20.73 -13.01
C THR A 4 38.95 -19.25 -12.75
N VAL A 5 37.77 -18.80 -13.18
CA VAL A 5 37.27 -17.45 -12.91
C VAL A 5 36.88 -17.38 -11.43
N HIS A 6 37.67 -16.67 -10.62
CA HIS A 6 37.28 -16.26 -9.27
C HIS A 6 36.08 -15.31 -9.40
N ARG A 7 34.87 -15.81 -9.11
CA ARG A 7 33.69 -14.96 -8.90
C ARG A 7 33.96 -14.10 -7.67
N GLN A 8 34.15 -12.81 -7.90
CA GLN A 8 34.13 -11.81 -6.84
C GLN A 8 32.74 -11.82 -6.21
N ASP A 9 32.71 -12.04 -4.89
CA ASP A 9 31.58 -11.80 -4.01
C ASP A 9 30.97 -10.42 -4.29
N SER A 10 29.82 -10.39 -4.95
CA SER A 10 28.96 -9.23 -4.98
C SER A 10 28.48 -8.97 -3.55
N PRO A 11 28.74 -7.79 -2.94
CA PRO A 11 28.12 -7.49 -1.67
C PRO A 11 26.62 -7.33 -1.94
N THR A 12 25.84 -8.32 -1.52
CA THR A 12 24.39 -8.19 -1.38
C THR A 12 24.18 -6.97 -0.51
N ARG A 13 23.82 -5.84 -1.13
CA ARG A 13 23.42 -4.62 -0.42
C ARG A 13 22.12 -4.98 0.26
N VAL A 14 22.21 -5.58 1.45
CA VAL A 14 21.07 -5.80 2.32
C VAL A 14 20.59 -4.41 2.66
N TYR A 15 19.55 -3.95 1.97
CA TYR A 15 18.76 -2.84 2.46
C TYR A 15 18.18 -3.34 3.78
N ARG A 16 18.90 -3.07 4.88
CA ARG A 16 18.35 -3.04 6.22
C ARG A 16 17.46 -1.81 6.31
N GLY A 17 16.43 -1.79 5.45
CA GLY A 17 15.30 -0.91 5.60
C GLY A 17 14.66 -1.24 6.92
N ASN A 18 14.28 -0.22 7.66
CA ASN A 18 13.63 -0.32 8.94
C ASN A 18 12.25 -0.99 8.74
N THR A 19 12.19 -2.32 8.64
CA THR A 19 10.98 -3.09 8.29
C THR A 19 9.85 -2.89 9.31
N GLY A 20 10.17 -2.40 10.52
CA GLY A 20 9.19 -2.06 11.54
C GLY A 20 8.31 -0.86 11.21
N ALA A 21 8.78 0.10 10.40
CA ALA A 21 7.98 1.28 10.03
C ALA A 21 6.90 0.94 8.99
N MET A 22 7.19 0.07 8.02
CA MET A 22 6.22 -0.33 6.98
C MET A 22 5.10 -1.23 7.50
N ALA A 23 5.36 -2.00 8.57
CA ALA A 23 4.35 -2.85 9.19
C ALA A 23 3.28 -2.03 9.93
N GLN A 24 3.67 -0.93 10.59
CA GLN A 24 2.75 -0.04 11.30
C GLN A 24 1.79 0.70 10.36
N ASP A 25 2.25 1.06 9.16
CA ASP A 25 1.39 1.67 8.13
C ASP A 25 0.33 0.69 7.60
N SER A 26 0.64 -0.61 7.59
CA SER A 26 -0.24 -1.63 7.01
C SER A 26 -1.47 -1.91 7.87
N GLU A 27 -1.32 -2.03 9.19
CA GLU A 27 -2.44 -2.21 10.12
C GLU A 27 -3.33 -0.96 10.17
N GLY A 28 -2.72 0.23 10.18
CA GLY A 28 -3.43 1.50 10.14
C GLY A 28 -4.19 1.70 8.82
N PHE A 29 -3.66 1.21 7.71
CA PHE A 29 -4.34 1.25 6.41
C PHE A 29 -5.53 0.28 6.36
N ALA A 30 -5.36 -0.96 6.80
CA ALA A 30 -6.43 -1.96 6.83
C ALA A 30 -7.63 -1.50 7.65
N ARG A 31 -7.38 -0.95 8.86
CA ARG A 31 -8.42 -0.40 9.72
C ARG A 31 -9.11 0.82 9.10
N ALA A 32 -8.35 1.71 8.48
CA ALA A 32 -8.92 2.88 7.81
C ALA A 32 -9.81 2.47 6.62
N ARG A 33 -9.41 1.44 5.87
CA ARG A 33 -10.23 0.87 4.78
C ARG A 33 -11.51 0.23 5.30
N GLU A 34 -11.44 -0.54 6.39
CA GLU A 34 -12.62 -1.16 7.00
C GLU A 34 -13.62 -0.10 7.47
N GLN A 35 -13.14 0.98 8.09
CA GLN A 35 -13.98 2.11 8.48
C GLN A 35 -14.57 2.81 7.26
N MET A 36 -13.76 3.06 6.23
CA MET A 36 -14.21 3.71 5.01
C MET A 36 -15.31 2.90 4.30
N GLY A 37 -15.20 1.57 4.31
CA GLY A 37 -16.18 0.65 3.71
C GLY A 37 -17.56 0.65 4.39
N GLN A 38 -17.72 1.33 5.54
CA GLN A 38 -19.02 1.51 6.19
C GLN A 38 -19.83 2.68 5.61
N HIS A 39 -19.19 3.55 4.82
CA HIS A 39 -19.86 4.66 4.15
C HIS A 39 -20.73 4.16 2.99
N THR A 40 -21.84 4.86 2.77
CA THR A 40 -22.71 4.65 1.62
C THR A 40 -22.06 5.17 0.33
N ILE A 41 -22.52 4.69 -0.83
CA ILE A 41 -22.01 5.14 -2.13
C ILE A 41 -22.06 6.67 -2.29
N PRO A 42 -23.16 7.39 -1.94
CA PRO A 42 -23.17 8.85 -2.02
C PRO A 42 -22.10 9.52 -1.13
N GLU A 43 -21.95 9.06 0.11
CA GLU A 43 -20.93 9.61 1.02
C GLU A 43 -19.52 9.36 0.49
N LEU A 44 -19.27 8.19 -0.09
CA LEU A 44 -17.99 7.87 -0.72
C LEU A 44 -17.71 8.76 -1.93
N ILE A 45 -18.73 9.14 -2.71
CA ILE A 45 -18.58 10.08 -3.84
C ILE A 45 -18.17 11.46 -3.32
N ASP A 46 -18.81 11.96 -2.26
CA ASP A 46 -18.46 13.26 -1.66
C ASP A 46 -17.00 13.27 -1.18
N LEU A 47 -16.52 12.16 -0.63
CA LEU A 47 -15.14 12.03 -0.14
C LEU A 47 -14.08 12.05 -1.26
N LEU A 48 -14.47 11.86 -2.53
CA LEU A 48 -13.55 12.01 -3.67
C LEU A 48 -13.08 13.45 -3.89
N GLU A 49 -13.80 14.44 -3.35
CA GLU A 49 -13.42 15.86 -3.43
C GLU A 49 -12.46 16.28 -2.32
N SER A 50 -12.16 15.39 -1.36
CA SER A 50 -11.26 15.69 -0.25
C SER A 50 -9.88 16.10 -0.75
N GLU A 51 -9.28 17.15 -0.18
CA GLU A 51 -7.89 17.51 -0.50
C GLU A 51 -6.90 16.44 -0.01
N ASP A 52 -7.28 15.70 1.04
CA ASP A 52 -6.48 14.61 1.59
C ASP A 52 -6.43 13.42 0.62
N VAL A 53 -5.22 13.11 0.15
CA VAL A 53 -4.97 12.04 -0.83
C VAL A 53 -5.33 10.67 -0.27
N ARG A 54 -5.10 10.42 1.02
CA ARG A 54 -5.36 9.12 1.64
C ARG A 54 -6.86 8.86 1.71
N THR A 55 -7.65 9.85 2.10
CA THR A 55 -9.11 9.80 2.12
C THR A 55 -9.67 9.55 0.73
N ARG A 56 -9.22 10.32 -0.28
CA ARG A 56 -9.66 10.10 -1.68
C ARG A 56 -9.36 8.70 -2.17
N PHE A 57 -8.14 8.22 -1.91
CA PHE A 57 -7.71 6.89 -2.34
C PHE A 57 -8.55 5.78 -1.70
N LEU A 58 -8.80 5.87 -0.38
CA LEU A 58 -9.63 4.89 0.32
C LEU A 58 -11.09 4.92 -0.18
N ALA A 59 -11.65 6.11 -0.40
CA ALA A 59 -13.01 6.25 -0.92
C ALA A 59 -13.13 5.65 -2.34
N GLU A 60 -12.15 5.90 -3.20
CA GLU A 60 -12.10 5.36 -4.57
C GLU A 60 -12.03 3.84 -4.59
N MET A 61 -11.19 3.24 -3.73
CA MET A 61 -11.13 1.78 -3.56
C MET A 61 -12.48 1.20 -3.12
N CYS A 62 -13.10 1.78 -2.09
CA CYS A 62 -14.38 1.30 -1.58
C CYS A 62 -15.51 1.43 -2.62
N LEU A 63 -15.50 2.48 -3.45
CA LEU A 63 -16.45 2.63 -4.56
C LEU A 63 -16.27 1.56 -5.62
N ARG A 64 -15.03 1.23 -5.99
CA ARG A 64 -14.75 0.13 -6.93
C ARG A 64 -15.26 -1.21 -6.38
N ASP A 65 -14.98 -1.48 -5.12
CA ASP A 65 -15.42 -2.72 -4.46
C ASP A 65 -16.96 -2.83 -4.45
N ALA A 66 -17.67 -1.73 -4.14
CA ALA A 66 -19.13 -1.69 -4.10
C ALA A 66 -19.79 -1.83 -5.49
N THR A 67 -19.09 -1.43 -6.56
CA THR A 67 -19.62 -1.45 -7.94
C THR A 67 -19.19 -2.66 -8.76
N SER A 68 -18.24 -3.46 -8.27
CA SER A 68 -17.73 -4.66 -8.94
C SER A 68 -18.60 -5.92 -8.74
N THR A 69 -19.92 -5.74 -8.54
CA THR A 69 -20.90 -6.84 -8.35
C THR A 69 -21.25 -7.51 -9.67
#